data_AF-A0A8E0VL41-F1
#
_entry.id   AF-A0A8E0VL41-F1
#
_cell.length_a   1.000
_cell.length_b   1.000
_cell.length_c   1.000
_cell.angle_alpha   90.00
_cell.angle_beta   90.00
_cell.angle_gamma   90.00
#
_symmetry.space_group_name_H-M   'P 1'
#
loop_
_entity.id
_entity.type
_entity.pdbx_description
1 polymer ?
#
loop_
_entity_poly.entity_id
_entity_poly.type
_entity_poly.pdbx_seq_one_letter_code
_entity_poly.pdbx_strand_id
1 'polypeptide(L)'
;MSSYHSTKRINQWRSYADQGDFVSLVHSLLRYHYDPLYEKSRNPVMQEAAKHNLLHRIHLPAVDAYTVRSTVIPQLLDLAQCTHQKRHWNSSG
;
A
#
# COMPACT_ATOMS: atom_id res chain seq x y z
N MET A 1 -22.62 -17.71 -5.80
CA MET A 1 -21.49 -16.75 -5.85
C MET A 1 -21.80 -15.62 -4.88
N SER A 2 -20.96 -15.43 -3.86
CA SER A 2 -21.12 -14.37 -2.87
C SER A 2 -21.10 -13.01 -3.57
N SER A 3 -22.21 -12.28 -3.49
CA SER A 3 -22.35 -10.93 -4.05
C SER A 3 -21.43 -9.99 -3.28
N TYR A 4 -20.19 -9.86 -3.77
CA TYR A 4 -19.11 -9.13 -3.12
C TYR A 4 -19.45 -7.63 -2.89
N HIS A 5 -20.38 -7.07 -3.70
CA HIS A 5 -20.95 -5.75 -3.51
C HIS A 5 -22.45 -5.78 -3.76
N SER A 6 -23.22 -5.00 -2.98
CA SER A 6 -24.63 -4.83 -3.26
C SER A 6 -24.84 -4.15 -4.62
N THR A 7 -25.93 -4.48 -5.31
CA THR A 7 -26.33 -3.85 -6.58
C THR A 7 -26.36 -2.32 -6.46
N LYS A 8 -26.73 -1.80 -5.29
CA LYS A 8 -26.71 -0.37 -4.97
C LYS A 8 -25.32 0.26 -5.15
N ARG A 9 -24.25 -0.40 -4.69
CA ARG A 9 -22.87 0.11 -4.77
C ARG A 9 -22.35 0.11 -6.21
N ILE A 10 -22.66 -0.94 -6.96
CA ILE A 10 -22.30 -1.04 -8.38
C ILE A 10 -22.98 0.07 -9.19
N ASN A 11 -24.27 0.31 -8.95
CA ASN A 11 -25.00 1.39 -9.63
C ASN A 11 -24.45 2.77 -9.27
N GLN A 12 -23.98 2.95 -8.03
CA GLN A 12 -23.37 4.20 -7.60
C GLN A 12 -22.03 4.47 -8.30
N TRP A 13 -21.18 3.44 -8.46
CA TRP A 13 -19.95 3.56 -9.24
C TRP A 13 -20.21 3.87 -10.72
N ARG A 14 -21.23 3.25 -11.31
CA ARG A 14 -21.66 3.57 -12.68
C ARG A 14 -22.08 5.03 -12.80
N SER A 15 -22.89 5.52 -11.86
CA SER A 15 -23.32 6.93 -11.84
C SER A 15 -22.13 7.90 -11.76
N TYR A 16 -21.08 7.60 -10.98
CA TYR A 16 -19.89 8.44 -10.95
C TYR A 16 -19.12 8.43 -12.27
N ALA A 17 -19.01 7.27 -12.92
CA ALA A 17 -18.38 7.15 -14.23
C ALA A 17 -19.17 7.92 -15.31
N ASP A 18 -20.50 7.78 -15.33
CA ASP A 18 -21.38 8.43 -16.29
C ASP A 18 -21.38 9.96 -16.14
N GLN A 19 -21.18 10.46 -14.91
CA GLN A 19 -21.09 11.90 -14.60
C GLN A 19 -19.67 12.47 -14.72
N GLY A 20 -18.66 11.63 -15.00
CA GLY A 20 -17.26 12.05 -15.03
C GLY A 20 -16.65 12.38 -13.66
N ASP A 21 -17.33 12.03 -12.56
CA ASP A 21 -16.83 12.23 -11.20
C ASP A 21 -15.85 11.10 -10.80
N PHE A 22 -14.66 11.15 -11.41
CA PHE A 22 -13.62 10.14 -11.18
C PHE A 22 -13.04 10.21 -9.77
N VAL A 23 -13.08 11.36 -9.11
CA VAL A 23 -12.58 11.51 -7.73
C VAL A 23 -13.43 10.69 -6.77
N SER A 24 -14.76 10.85 -6.82
CA SER A 24 -15.68 10.06 -6.01
C SER A 24 -15.64 8.58 -6.35
N LEU A 25 -15.47 8.24 -7.63
CA LEU A 25 -15.32 6.86 -8.08
C LEU A 25 -14.07 6.20 -7.47
N VAL A 26 -12.90 6.81 -7.65
CA VAL A 26 -11.61 6.27 -7.14
C VAL A 26 -11.65 6.15 -5.63
N HIS A 27 -12.11 7.18 -4.92
CA HIS A 27 -12.19 7.14 -3.46
C HIS A 27 -13.11 6.01 -2.96
N SER A 28 -14.26 5.82 -3.62
CA SER A 28 -15.20 4.75 -3.28
C SER A 28 -14.66 3.35 -3.58
N LEU A 29 -13.97 3.18 -4.71
CA LEU A 29 -13.30 1.93 -5.06
C LEU A 29 -12.19 1.58 -4.06
N LEU A 30 -11.32 2.54 -3.74
CA LEU A 30 -10.25 2.32 -2.75
C LEU A 30 -10.83 1.87 -1.42
N ARG A 31 -11.84 2.58 -0.90
CA ARG A 31 -12.43 2.29 0.42
C ARG A 31 -13.21 0.99 0.50
N TYR A 32 -13.96 0.64 -0.55
CA TYR A 32 -14.94 -0.44 -0.45
C TYR A 32 -14.60 -1.66 -1.28
N HIS A 33 -13.77 -1.54 -2.30
CA HIS A 33 -13.33 -2.66 -3.13
C HIS A 33 -11.94 -3.12 -2.74
N TYR A 34 -10.98 -2.20 -2.62
CA TYR A 34 -9.59 -2.55 -2.34
C TYR A 34 -9.29 -2.67 -0.84
N ASP A 35 -9.78 -1.76 0.01
CA ASP A 35 -9.49 -1.77 1.45
C ASP A 35 -9.89 -3.09 2.14
N PRO A 36 -11.05 -3.70 1.86
CA PRO A 36 -11.41 -4.98 2.48
C PRO A 36 -10.52 -6.15 2.02
N LEU A 37 -9.99 -6.10 0.79
CA LEU A 37 -8.99 -7.06 0.32
C LEU A 37 -7.63 -6.77 0.93
N TYR A 38 -7.30 -5.48 1.08
CA TYR A 38 -6.07 -5.03 1.70
C TYR A 38 -6.05 -5.44 3.17
N GLU A 39 -7.05 -5.13 3.99
CA GLU A 39 -7.11 -5.56 5.39
C GLU A 39 -7.04 -7.08 5.56
N LYS A 40 -7.78 -7.84 4.74
CA LYS A 40 -7.78 -9.32 4.82
C LYS A 40 -6.45 -9.94 4.42
N SER A 41 -5.77 -9.39 3.40
CA SER A 41 -4.48 -9.91 2.92
C SER A 41 -3.28 -9.29 3.65
N ARG A 42 -3.43 -8.12 4.26
CA ARG A 42 -2.35 -7.36 4.89
C ARG A 42 -1.75 -8.13 6.05
N ASN A 43 -2.57 -8.72 6.93
CA ASN A 43 -2.02 -9.39 8.12
C ASN A 43 -1.10 -10.57 7.74
N PRO A 44 -1.50 -11.52 6.87
CA PRO A 44 -0.60 -12.57 6.39
C PRO A 44 0.63 -12.02 5.66
N VAL A 45 0.47 -11.03 4.78
CA VAL A 45 1.58 -10.45 4.00
C VAL A 45 2.58 -9.73 4.91
N MET A 46 2.11 -8.99 5.91
CA MET A 46 2.97 -8.30 6.88
C MET A 46 3.68 -9.28 7.81
N GLN A 47 3.01 -10.36 8.23
CA GLN A 47 3.65 -11.43 9.01
C GLN A 47 4.75 -12.10 8.21
N GLU A 48 4.51 -12.41 6.94
CA GLU A 48 5.51 -13.02 6.08
C GLU A 48 6.69 -12.07 5.81
N ALA A 49 6.40 -10.81 5.49
CA ALA A 49 7.44 -9.78 5.36
C ALA A 49 8.27 -9.60 6.64
N ALA A 50 7.64 -9.67 7.81
CA ALA A 50 8.35 -9.61 9.09
C ALA A 50 9.29 -10.80 9.30
N LYS A 51 8.86 -12.03 8.99
CA LYS A 51 9.73 -13.23 9.06
C LYS A 51 10.98 -13.10 8.21
N HIS A 52 10.86 -12.47 7.03
CA HIS A 52 11.97 -12.27 6.10
C HIS A 52 12.77 -10.99 6.35
N ASN A 53 12.51 -10.27 7.45
CA ASN A 53 13.13 -8.97 7.76
C ASN A 53 12.94 -7.91 6.66
N LEU A 54 11.81 -7.98 5.93
CA LEU A 54 11.42 -7.03 4.90
C LEU A 54 10.44 -5.96 5.43
N LEU A 55 9.96 -6.12 6.66
CA LEU A 55 9.07 -5.15 7.28
C LEU A 55 9.87 -4.04 7.97
N HIS A 56 9.82 -2.84 7.40
CA HIS A 56 10.40 -1.63 7.99
C HIS A 56 9.30 -0.66 8.43
N ARG A 57 9.41 -0.13 9.65
CA ARG A 57 8.46 0.84 10.20
C ARG A 57 9.14 2.20 10.28
N ILE A 58 8.58 3.17 9.56
CA ILE A 58 9.02 4.56 9.63
C ILE A 58 8.03 5.32 10.51
N HIS A 59 8.52 5.89 11.61
CA HIS A 59 7.73 6.78 12.44
C HIS A 59 7.72 8.18 11.82
N LEU A 60 6.53 8.74 11.63
CA LEU A 60 6.35 10.08 11.07
C LEU A 60 5.70 10.98 12.11
N PRO A 61 6.37 12.07 12.55
CA PRO A 61 5.79 13.01 13.51
C PRO A 61 4.67 13.87 12.90
N ALA A 62 4.70 14.07 11.58
CA ALA A 62 3.69 14.75 10.78
C ALA A 62 3.64 14.15 9.36
N VAL A 63 2.55 14.36 8.63
CA VAL A 63 2.43 13.94 7.22
C VAL A 63 2.20 15.17 6.36
N ASP A 64 3.29 15.81 5.96
CA ASP A 64 3.31 16.93 5.03
C ASP A 64 4.38 16.70 3.94
N ALA A 65 4.32 17.51 2.88
CA ALA A 65 5.22 17.37 1.73
C ALA A 65 6.70 17.61 2.07
N TYR A 66 7.00 18.34 3.16
CA TYR A 66 8.36 18.50 3.66
C TYR A 66 8.82 17.22 4.34
N THR A 67 8.03 16.69 5.29
CA THR A 67 8.34 15.45 6.02
C THR A 67 8.54 14.25 5.07
N VAL A 68 7.74 14.15 4.00
CA VAL A 68 7.94 13.12 2.96
C VAL A 68 9.30 13.27 2.28
N ARG A 69 9.68 14.50 1.89
CA ARG A 69 10.94 14.76 1.19
C ARG A 69 12.17 14.63 2.07
N SER A 70 12.11 15.14 3.30
CA SER A 70 13.26 15.18 4.20
C SER A 70 13.49 13.87 4.95
N THR A 71 12.44 13.07 5.17
CA THR A 71 12.51 11.91 6.07
C THR A 71 12.13 10.61 5.37
N VAL A 72 11.00 10.55 4.67
CA VAL A 72 10.52 9.31 4.06
C VAL A 72 11.40 8.89 2.87
N ILE A 73 11.64 9.79 1.91
CA ILE A 73 12.39 9.45 0.69
C ILE A 73 13.82 8.95 0.99
N PRO A 74 14.62 9.64 1.83
CA PRO A 74 15.98 9.18 2.13
C PRO A 74 16.01 7.79 2.78
N GLN A 75 15.09 7.50 3.71
CA GLN A 75 15.01 6.19 4.35
C GLN A 75 14.61 5.08 3.38
N LEU A 76 13.71 5.35 2.44
CA LEU A 76 13.37 4.38 1.39
C LEU A 76 14.56 4.09 0.47
N LEU A 77 15.34 5.11 0.11
CA LEU A 77 16.56 4.93 -0.69
C LEU A 77 17.63 4.12 0.05
N ASP A 78 17.85 4.40 1.33
CA ASP A 78 18.79 3.66 2.17
C ASP A 78 18.40 2.18 2.31
N LEU A 79 17.11 1.90 2.56
CA LEU A 79 16.59 0.52 2.60
C LEU A 79 16.79 -0.21 1.27
N ALA A 80 16.51 0.45 0.14
CA ALA A 80 16.72 -0.13 -1.17
C ALA A 80 18.20 -0.48 -1.41
N GLN A 81 19.13 0.37 -0.94
CA GLN A 81 20.57 0.16 -1.10
C GLN A 81 21.14 -0.89 -0.13
N CYS A 82 20.69 -0.93 1.13
CA CYS A 82 21.08 -1.94 2.12
C CYS A 82 20.76 -3.38 1.68
N THR A 83 19.67 -3.56 0.92
CA THR A 83 19.27 -4.88 0.39
C THR A 83 20.27 -5.41 -0.65
N HIS A 84 21.00 -4.53 -1.34
CA HIS A 84 22.01 -4.92 -2.34
C HIS A 84 23.34 -5.36 -1.73
N GLN A 85 23.74 -4.84 -0.56
CA GLN A 85 25.02 -5.20 0.07
C GLN A 85 25.01 -6.61 0.68
N LYS A 86 23.87 -7.13 1.15
CA LYS A 86 23.78 -8.48 1.73
C LYS A 86 24.06 -9.62 0.74
N ARG A 87 23.99 -9.38 -0.59
CA ARG A 87 24.32 -10.39 -1.60
C ARG A 87 25.82 -10.49 -1.91
N HIS A 88 26.64 -9.49 -1.56
CA HIS A 88 28.05 -9.47 -1.96
C HIS A 88 29.00 -10.15 -0.95
N TRP A 89 28.52 -10.57 0.23
CA TRP A 89 29.36 -11.16 1.28
C TRP A 89 29.37 -12.70 1.31
N ASN A 90 28.60 -13.39 0.46
CA ASN A 90 28.52 -14.86 0.45
C ASN A 90 29.25 -15.52 -0.74
N SER A 91 30.25 -14.86 -1.33
CA SER A 91 31.04 -15.42 -2.45
C SER A 91 32.55 -15.41 -2.20
N SER A 92 32.95 -15.58 -0.94
CA SER A 92 34.35 -15.85 -0.58
C SER A 92 34.37 -16.69 0.70
N GLY A 93 34.42 -18.01 0.52
CA GLY A 93 34.50 -19.02 1.57
C GLY A 93 34.51 -20.40 0.95
#